data_AF-A0A0F3GPF9-F1
#
_entry.id   AF-A0A0F3GPF9-F1
#
_cell.length_a   1.000
_cell.length_b   1.000
_cell.length_c   1.000
_cell.angle_alpha   90.00
_cell.angle_beta   90.00
_cell.angle_gamma   90.00
#
_symmetry.space_group_name_H-M   'P 1'
#
loop_
_entity.id
_entity.type
_entity.pdbx_description
1 polymer ?
#
loop_
_entity_poly.entity_id
_entity_poly.type
_entity_poly.pdbx_seq_one_letter_code
_entity_poly.pdbx_strand_id
1 'polypeptide(L)'
;MAEVVARQYRGGRGRIHPATKTFQALRVFVNDELGTLGRTLEACPDLLRSNGRLCVISYNSLEDRTVKTFLRRMQDAGEFRTLTKKPLTPSPLEVRDNPSSRSAKLRGGIKL
;
A
#
# COMPACT_ATOMS: atom_id res chain seq x y z
N MET A 1 20.89 -5.27 16.00
CA MET A 1 20.21 -5.89 14.83
C MET A 1 20.58 -5.23 13.50
N ALA A 2 20.52 -3.90 13.39
CA ALA A 2 20.94 -3.19 12.16
C ALA A 2 22.41 -3.44 11.77
N GLU A 3 23.32 -3.48 12.75
CA GLU A 3 24.75 -3.81 12.54
C GLU A 3 24.96 -5.24 12.03
N VAL A 4 24.18 -6.21 12.52
CA VAL A 4 24.26 -7.61 12.09
C VAL A 4 23.87 -7.73 10.61
N VAL A 5 22.80 -7.05 10.19
CA VAL A 5 22.38 -7.01 8.79
C VAL A 5 23.42 -6.31 7.92
N ALA A 6 23.97 -5.17 8.38
CA ALA A 6 25.01 -4.45 7.65
C ALA A 6 26.30 -5.28 7.48
N ARG A 7 26.68 -6.05 8.49
CA ARG A 7 27.88 -6.91 8.48
C ARG A 7 27.76 -8.11 7.53
N GLN A 8 26.55 -8.58 7.27
CA GLN A 8 26.27 -9.71 6.36
C GLN A 8 25.89 -9.26 4.94
N TYR A 9 25.59 -7.97 4.74
CA TYR A 9 25.21 -7.45 3.43
C TYR A 9 26.44 -7.29 2.53
N ARG A 10 26.54 -8.15 1.50
CA ARG A 10 27.66 -8.15 0.53
C ARG A 10 27.51 -7.14 -0.62
N GLY A 11 26.43 -6.36 -0.66
CA GLY A 11 26.24 -5.30 -1.64
C GLY A 11 26.92 -4.01 -1.21
N GLY A 12 27.44 -3.21 -2.16
CA GLY A 12 28.05 -1.91 -1.87
C GLY A 12 27.09 -0.92 -1.19
N ARG A 13 27.60 0.24 -0.73
CA ARG A 13 26.80 1.30 -0.08
C ARG A 13 25.78 1.88 -1.06
N GLY A 14 24.58 1.32 -1.08
CA GLY A 14 23.44 1.85 -1.83
C GLY A 14 22.80 3.06 -1.13
N ARG A 15 21.87 3.72 -1.82
CA ARG A 15 21.14 4.92 -1.32
C ARG A 15 20.26 4.68 -0.09
N ILE A 16 20.09 3.43 0.33
CA ILE A 16 19.22 3.01 1.43
C ILE A 16 20.04 2.08 2.32
N HIS A 17 19.99 2.29 3.64
CA HIS A 17 20.70 1.45 4.60
C HIS A 17 20.25 -0.02 4.45
N PRO A 18 21.17 -1.01 4.40
CA PRO A 18 20.84 -2.41 4.16
C PRO A 18 19.76 -2.95 5.10
N ALA A 19 19.83 -2.54 6.37
CA ALA A 19 18.87 -2.93 7.39
C ALA A 19 17.43 -2.43 7.12
N THR A 20 17.23 -1.35 6.36
CA THR A 20 15.89 -0.77 6.15
C THR A 20 14.95 -1.78 5.48
N LYS A 21 15.43 -2.57 4.51
CA LYS A 21 14.60 -3.60 3.85
C LYS A 21 14.28 -4.76 4.81
N THR A 22 15.23 -5.14 5.65
CA THR A 22 15.03 -6.19 6.67
C THR A 22 14.03 -5.77 7.73
N PHE A 23 14.14 -4.54 8.25
CA PHE A 23 13.17 -4.00 9.21
C PHE A 23 11.78 -3.82 8.57
N GLN A 24 11.72 -3.42 7.30
CA GLN A 24 10.45 -3.38 6.56
C GLN A 24 9.81 -4.78 6.45
N ALA A 25 10.59 -5.80 6.09
CA ALA A 25 10.10 -7.17 5.99
C ALA A 25 9.62 -7.71 7.34
N LEU A 26 10.39 -7.47 8.41
CA LEU A 26 10.00 -7.85 9.77
C LEU A 26 8.73 -7.17 10.22
N ARG A 27 8.57 -5.86 9.94
CA ARG A 27 7.36 -5.14 10.31
C ARG A 27 6.13 -5.71 9.61
N VAL A 28 6.22 -5.92 8.29
CA VAL A 28 5.14 -6.52 7.49
C VAL A 28 4.78 -7.92 8.00
N PHE A 29 5.79 -8.73 8.35
CA PHE A 29 5.62 -10.10 8.83
C PHE A 29 5.06 -10.17 10.25
N VAL A 30 5.62 -9.40 11.19
CA VAL A 30 5.23 -9.42 12.62
C VAL A 30 3.82 -8.87 12.81
N ASN A 31 3.44 -7.84 12.06
CA ASN A 31 2.13 -7.20 12.21
C ASN A 31 1.04 -7.79 11.30
N ASP A 32 1.33 -8.84 10.52
CA ASP A 32 0.43 -9.38 9.48
C ASP A 32 -0.24 -8.28 8.63
N GLU A 33 0.54 -7.26 8.22
CA GLU A 33 -0.01 -6.03 7.64
C GLU A 33 -0.74 -6.34 6.31
N LEU A 34 -0.19 -7.26 5.53
CA LEU A 34 -0.78 -7.69 4.26
C LEU A 34 -2.00 -8.58 4.44
N GLY A 35 -2.01 -9.49 5.42
CA GLY A 35 -3.17 -10.32 5.72
C GLY A 35 -4.33 -9.47 6.25
N THR A 36 -4.03 -8.51 7.12
CA THR A 36 -5.01 -7.57 7.67
C THR A 36 -5.59 -6.67 6.57
N LEU A 37 -4.75 -6.14 5.68
CA LEU A 37 -5.22 -5.38 4.51
C LEU A 37 -6.17 -6.22 3.65
N GLY A 38 -5.77 -7.46 3.33
CA GLY A 38 -6.60 -8.39 2.55
C GLY A 38 -7.97 -8.61 3.17
N ARG A 39 -8.02 -9.03 4.44
CA ARG A 39 -9.27 -9.27 5.17
C ARG A 39 -10.16 -8.02 5.25
N THR A 40 -9.55 -6.85 5.46
CA THR A 40 -10.28 -5.57 5.51
C THR A 40 -10.91 -5.26 4.16
N LEU A 41 -10.17 -5.43 3.06
CA LEU A 41 -10.69 -5.20 1.70
C LEU A 41 -11.84 -6.16 1.38
N GLU A 42 -11.71 -7.44 1.73
CA GLU A 42 -12.78 -8.44 1.52
C GLU A 42 -14.06 -8.13 2.30
N ALA A 43 -13.95 -7.51 3.48
CA ALA A 43 -15.11 -7.09 4.27
C ALA A 43 -15.73 -5.74 3.83
N CYS A 44 -14.98 -4.91 3.08
CA CYS A 44 -15.44 -3.57 2.67
C CYS A 44 -16.76 -3.55 1.87
N PRO A 45 -17.04 -4.50 0.95
CA PRO A 45 -18.29 -4.50 0.19
C PRO A 45 -19.50 -4.57 1.11
N ASP A 46 -19.48 -5.41 2.14
CA ASP A 46 -20.61 -5.57 3.06
C ASP A 46 -20.81 -4.36 3.97
N LEU A 47 -19.73 -3.66 4.29
CA LEU A 47 -19.75 -2.47 5.16
C LEU A 47 -20.22 -1.20 4.44
N LEU A 48 -20.01 -1.12 3.11
CA LEU A 48 -20.36 0.06 2.34
C LEU A 48 -21.82 0.00 1.86
N ARG A 49 -22.52 1.13 1.98
CA ARG A 49 -23.81 1.33 1.30
C ARG A 49 -23.58 1.52 -0.21
N SER A 50 -24.62 1.34 -1.02
CA SER A 50 -24.59 1.75 -2.43
C SER A 50 -24.16 3.23 -2.53
N ASN A 51 -23.33 3.54 -3.53
CA ASN A 51 -22.62 4.80 -3.72
C ASN A 51 -21.59 5.16 -2.63
N GLY A 52 -21.34 4.26 -1.66
CA GLY A 52 -20.26 4.39 -0.69
C GLY A 52 -18.88 4.33 -1.35
N ARG A 53 -17.90 5.04 -0.79
CA ARG A 53 -16.55 5.14 -1.36
C ARG A 53 -15.53 4.42 -0.50
N LEU A 54 -14.71 3.59 -1.14
CA LEU A 54 -13.49 3.04 -0.57
C LEU A 54 -12.31 3.86 -1.05
N CYS A 55 -11.50 4.36 -0.12
CA CYS A 55 -10.24 5.05 -0.38
C CYS A 55 -9.12 4.38 0.41
N VAL A 56 -8.04 3.97 -0.25
CA VAL A 56 -6.91 3.29 0.39
C VAL A 56 -5.61 3.95 -0.03
N ILE A 57 -4.80 4.34 0.97
CA ILE A 57 -3.44 4.84 0.80
C ILE A 57 -2.48 3.70 1.11
N SER A 58 -1.59 3.40 0.17
CA SER A 58 -0.54 2.38 0.29
C SER A 58 0.84 3.04 0.22
N TYR A 59 1.82 2.50 0.93
CA TYR A 59 3.17 3.07 1.00
C TYR A 59 4.23 2.18 0.34
N ASN A 60 3.86 0.95 -0.04
CA ASN A 60 4.75 0.05 -0.76
C ASN A 60 4.04 -0.63 -1.95
N SER A 61 4.82 -1.32 -2.79
CA SER A 61 4.32 -1.94 -4.01
C SER A 61 3.46 -3.18 -3.78
N LEU A 62 3.60 -3.88 -2.65
CA LEU A 62 2.79 -5.05 -2.32
C LEU A 62 1.38 -4.64 -1.93
N GLU A 63 1.25 -3.66 -1.02
CA GLU A 63 -0.03 -3.07 -0.65
C GLU A 63 -0.77 -2.48 -1.87
N ASP A 64 -0.08 -1.65 -2.67
CA ASP A 64 -0.67 -1.03 -3.87
C ASP A 64 -1.18 -2.10 -4.86
N ARG A 65 -0.43 -3.19 -5.00
CA ARG A 65 -0.83 -4.33 -5.84
C ARG A 65 -2.07 -5.01 -5.29
N THR A 66 -2.12 -5.30 -3.99
CA THR A 66 -3.28 -5.92 -3.34
C THR A 66 -4.54 -5.09 -3.55
N VAL A 67 -4.47 -3.77 -3.30
CA VAL A 67 -5.61 -2.85 -3.50
C VAL A 67 -6.02 -2.80 -4.97
N LYS A 68 -5.06 -2.70 -5.90
CA LYS A 68 -5.33 -2.68 -7.34
C LYS A 68 -6.03 -3.96 -7.81
N THR A 69 -5.56 -5.12 -7.36
CA THR A 69 -6.15 -6.42 -7.73
C THR A 69 -7.56 -6.55 -7.18
N PHE A 70 -7.77 -6.18 -5.91
CA PHE A 70 -9.10 -6.17 -5.29
C PHE A 70 -10.08 -5.27 -6.08
N LEU A 71 -9.74 -4.00 -6.28
CA LEU A 71 -10.64 -3.06 -6.98
C LEU A 71 -10.95 -3.49 -8.41
N ARG A 72 -10.00 -4.12 -9.11
CA ARG A 72 -10.24 -4.71 -10.43
C ARG A 72 -11.24 -5.87 -10.35
N ARG A 73 -11.04 -6.81 -9.42
CA ARG A 73 -11.94 -7.95 -9.23
C ARG A 73 -13.37 -7.50 -8.93
N MET A 74 -13.54 -6.53 -8.04
CA MET A 74 -14.86 -5.98 -7.70
C MET A 74 -15.50 -5.23 -8.87
N GLN A 75 -14.70 -4.58 -9.71
CA GLN A 75 -15.21 -3.92 -10.91
C GLN A 75 -15.65 -4.93 -11.98
N ASP A 76 -14.87 -5.99 -12.18
CA ASP A 76 -15.20 -7.06 -13.11
C ASP A 76 -16.48 -7.82 -12.66
N ALA A 77 -16.73 -7.89 -11.34
CA ALA A 77 -17.97 -8.40 -10.75
C ALA A 77 -19.16 -7.42 -10.80
N GLY A 78 -18.96 -6.17 -11.22
CA GLY A 78 -20.00 -5.15 -11.27
C GLY A 78 -20.42 -4.59 -9.90
N GLU A 79 -19.65 -4.84 -8.84
CA GLU A 79 -19.94 -4.37 -7.48
C GLU A 79 -19.32 -2.99 -7.20
N PHE A 80 -18.21 -2.66 -7.87
CA PHE A 80 -17.51 -1.40 -7.70
C PHE A 80 -17.22 -0.74 -9.05
N ARG A 81 -17.13 0.58 -9.05
CA ARG A 81 -16.55 1.35 -10.16
C ARG A 81 -15.26 2.02 -9.68
N THR A 82 -14.14 1.78 -10.36
CA THR A 82 -12.88 2.44 -10.00
C THR A 82 -12.95 3.95 -10.23
N LEU A 83 -12.46 4.72 -9.27
CA LEU A 83 -12.42 6.19 -9.36
C LEU A 83 -11.14 6.69 -10.03
N THR A 84 -10.04 5.93 -9.91
CA THR A 84 -8.71 6.33 -10.36
C THR A 84 -8.07 5.22 -11.19
N LYS A 85 -7.86 5.45 -12.50
CA LYS A 85 -7.18 4.49 -13.40
C LYS A 85 -5.70 4.26 -13.00
N LYS A 86 -5.02 5.33 -12.61
CA LYS A 86 -3.67 5.33 -12.03
C LYS A 86 -3.75 5.79 -10.58
N PRO A 87 -2.86 5.31 -9.68
CA PRO A 87 -2.87 5.78 -8.30
C PRO A 87 -2.57 7.28 -8.27
N LEU A 88 -3.23 8.02 -7.38
CA LEU A 88 -2.87 9.40 -7.08
C LEU A 88 -1.63 9.39 -6.19
N THR A 89 -0.64 10.19 -6.56
CA THR A 89 0.63 10.33 -5.84
C THR A 89 0.75 11.74 -5.29
N PRO A 90 1.47 11.94 -4.18
CA PRO A 90 1.63 13.24 -3.56
C PRO A 90 2.37 14.22 -4.49
N SER A 91 2.08 15.51 -4.31
CA SER A 91 2.74 16.57 -5.05
C SER A 91 4.17 16.81 -4.53
N PRO A 92 5.07 17.44 -5.31
CA PRO A 92 6.40 17.81 -4.83
C PRO A 92 6.38 18.69 -3.56
N LEU A 93 5.40 19.58 -3.45
CA LEU A 93 5.20 20.43 -2.26
C LEU A 93 4.82 19.57 -1.04
N GLU A 94 3.89 18.63 -1.21
CA GLU A 94 3.50 17.71 -0.14
C GLU A 94 4.65 16.83 0.32
N VAL A 95 5.50 16.35 -0.61
CA VAL A 95 6.67 15.54 -0.25
C VAL A 95 7.71 16.38 0.50
N ARG A 96 7.85 17.67 0.19
CA ARG A 96 8.73 18.57 0.92
C ARG A 96 8.23 18.81 2.34
N ASP A 97 6.94 19.10 2.48
CA ASP A 97 6.34 19.46 3.77
C ASP A 97 6.03 18.21 4.64
N ASN A 98 5.83 17.05 4.01
CA ASN A 98 5.68 15.75 4.63
C ASN A 98 6.54 14.69 3.90
N PRO A 99 7.84 14.53 4.25
CA PRO A 99 8.73 13.56 3.60
C PRO A 99 8.27 12.10 3.66
N SER A 100 7.42 11.76 4.64
CA SER A 100 6.86 10.40 4.78
C SER A 100 5.85 10.06 3.67
N SER A 101 5.22 11.07 3.06
CA SER A 101 4.25 10.90 1.98
C SER A 101 4.87 10.39 0.70
N ARG A 102 6.18 10.56 0.48
CA ARG A 102 6.89 10.32 -0.80
C ARG A 102 6.56 9.01 -1.55
N SER A 103 6.12 7.97 -0.83
CA SER A 103 5.80 6.65 -1.38
C SER A 103 4.31 6.32 -1.36
N ALA A 104 3.47 7.24 -0.87
CA ALA A 104 2.04 7.14 -0.78
C ALA A 104 1.42 7.03 -2.17
N LYS A 105 0.48 6.11 -2.30
CA LYS A 105 -0.34 5.88 -3.49
C LYS A 105 -1.77 5.70 -3.04
N LEU A 106 -2.62 6.63 -3.45
CA LEU A 106 -4.06 6.58 -3.18
C LEU A 106 -4.78 5.91 -4.36
N ARG A 107 -5.62 4.92 -4.05
CA ARG A 107 -6.60 4.34 -4.97
C ARG A 107 -7.98 4.36 -4.34
N GLY A 108 -9.00 4.46 -5.17
CA GLY A 108 -10.38 4.37 -4.69
C GLY A 108 -11.36 3.78 -5.69
N GLY A 109 -12.50 3.36 -5.14
CA GLY A 109 -13.65 2.84 -5.87
C GLY A 109 -14.95 3.27 -5.20
N ILE A 110 -16.01 3.36 -5.99
CA ILE A 110 -17.38 3.57 -5.49
C ILE A 110 -18.14 2.26 -5.59
N LYS A 111 -18.80 1.84 -4.51
CA LYS A 111 -19.71 0.69 -4.51
C LYS A 111 -20.96 1.05 -5.31
N LEU A 112 -21.37 0.17 -6.20
CA LEU A 112 -22.57 0.31 -7.01
C LEU A 112 -23.81 -0.13 -6.21
#